data_AF-A0A7R9LXV0-F1
#
_entry.id   AF-A0A7R9LXV0-F1
#
_cell.length_a   1.000
_cell.length_b   1.000
_cell.length_c   1.000
_cell.angle_alpha   90.00
_cell.angle_beta   90.00
_cell.angle_gamma   90.00
#
_symmetry.space_group_name_H-M   'P 1'
#
loop_
_entity.id
_entity.type
_entity.pdbx_description
1 polymer ?
#
loop_
_entity_poly.entity_id
_entity_poly.type
_entity_poly.pdbx_seq_one_letter_code
_entity_poly.pdbx_strand_id
1 'polypeptide(L)'
;MSGKPLDRGMSCEEEIEERLRRLKSDETSEERSVRSQKAIEERLARLKGMDPKHYSMPPITVFQPIRHKTDTQKADDLLSQFAEELKIDDSYRHPLPIDTRRLSTDQDIERRLARLKGDEGSDERPKGTSVMDIDTDLDDEEIEKRLFERLLAESKLPAIPTLPLDPQVLEVCEESVGMGSDCLPWCQICNEDAVIKCIDCCGDLYCKECFLDFHDDSDLKKHRTEPFRAPVSQHSF
;
A
#
# COMPACT_ATOMS: atom_id res chain seq x y z
N MET A 1 1.29 -65.90 64.33
CA MET A 1 0.33 -64.97 63.70
C MET A 1 1.15 -64.00 62.88
N SER A 2 1.31 -64.28 61.58
CA SER A 2 2.16 -63.47 60.69
C SER A 2 1.29 -62.41 60.01
N GLY A 3 1.41 -61.17 60.46
CA GLY A 3 0.74 -60.01 59.85
C GLY A 3 1.46 -59.62 58.55
N LYS A 4 0.72 -59.56 57.44
CA LYS A 4 1.20 -59.04 56.14
C LYS A 4 1.37 -57.53 56.22
N PRO A 5 2.41 -56.92 55.61
CA PRO A 5 2.52 -55.47 55.56
C PRO A 5 1.57 -54.90 54.50
N LEU A 6 0.92 -53.80 54.87
CA LEU A 6 -0.04 -53.07 54.07
C LEU A 6 0.65 -52.34 52.93
N ASP A 7 0.09 -52.52 51.74
CA ASP A 7 0.35 -51.80 50.50
C ASP A 7 0.26 -50.29 50.77
N ARG A 8 1.42 -49.63 50.86
CA ARG A 8 1.52 -48.19 51.08
C ARG A 8 1.55 -47.55 49.71
N GLY A 9 0.36 -47.39 49.13
CA GLY A 9 0.15 -46.63 47.91
C GLY A 9 0.90 -45.29 47.99
N MET A 10 1.59 -44.96 46.89
CA MET A 10 2.35 -43.72 46.72
C MET A 10 1.56 -42.55 47.32
N SER A 11 2.23 -41.75 48.15
CA SER A 11 1.58 -40.59 48.76
C SER A 11 1.12 -39.65 47.64
N CYS A 12 -0.04 -39.01 47.80
CA CYS A 12 -0.53 -37.97 46.89
C CYS A 12 0.57 -36.93 46.58
N GLU A 13 1.42 -36.65 47.57
CA GLU A 13 2.57 -35.75 47.44
C GLU A 13 3.67 -36.31 46.52
N GLU A 14 3.96 -37.61 46.59
CA GLU A 14 4.93 -38.29 45.74
C GLU A 14 4.45 -38.40 44.28
N GLU A 15 3.15 -38.62 44.08
CA GLU A 15 2.53 -38.61 42.75
C GLU A 15 2.55 -37.20 42.13
N ILE A 16 2.28 -36.17 42.93
CA ILE A 16 2.40 -34.78 42.51
C ILE A 16 3.87 -34.46 42.14
N GLU A 17 4.83 -34.88 42.95
CA GLU A 17 6.26 -34.68 42.68
C GLU A 17 6.74 -35.37 41.40
N GLU A 18 6.26 -36.59 41.12
CA GLU A 18 6.60 -37.30 39.89
C GLU A 18 5.98 -36.61 38.68
N ARG A 19 4.73 -36.15 38.79
CA ARG A 19 4.05 -35.39 37.75
C ARG A 19 4.73 -34.05 37.46
N LEU A 20 5.20 -33.35 38.50
CA LEU A 20 5.97 -32.12 38.37
C LEU A 20 7.35 -32.38 37.75
N ARG A 21 8.02 -33.48 38.08
CA ARG A 21 9.28 -33.89 37.42
C ARG A 21 9.09 -34.16 35.94
N ARG A 22 8.01 -34.85 35.55
CA ARG A 22 7.65 -35.11 34.14
C ARG A 22 7.33 -33.83 33.37
N LEU A 23 6.53 -32.94 33.96
CA LEU A 23 6.22 -31.63 33.38
C LEU A 23 7.48 -30.79 33.22
N LYS A 24 8.37 -30.79 34.22
CA LYS A 24 9.64 -30.06 34.15
C LYS A 24 10.58 -30.62 33.09
N SER A 25 10.67 -31.94 32.92
CA SER A 25 11.47 -32.53 31.82
C SER A 25 10.90 -32.16 30.44
N ASP A 26 9.58 -32.08 30.31
CA ASP A 26 8.89 -31.64 29.08
C ASP A 26 9.06 -30.13 28.82
N GLU A 27 9.10 -29.29 29.85
CA GLU A 27 9.40 -27.85 29.77
C GLU A 27 10.88 -27.57 29.48
N THR A 28 11.80 -28.36 30.05
CA THR A 28 13.24 -28.26 29.78
C THR A 28 13.65 -28.94 28.47
N SER A 29 12.73 -29.63 27.79
CA SER A 29 12.94 -30.04 26.41
C SER A 29 12.89 -28.78 25.55
N GLU A 30 14.01 -28.06 25.53
CA GLU A 30 14.30 -26.94 24.62
C GLU A 30 13.94 -27.32 23.19
N GLU A 31 13.98 -28.61 22.83
CA GLU A 31 13.56 -29.14 21.55
C GLU A 31 12.07 -28.91 21.20
N ARG A 32 11.15 -28.86 22.18
CA ARG A 32 9.73 -28.57 21.92
C ARG A 32 9.48 -27.07 21.78
N SER A 33 10.15 -26.26 22.58
CA SER A 33 10.12 -24.79 22.49
C SER A 33 10.77 -24.31 21.18
N VAL A 34 11.92 -24.86 20.80
CA VAL A 34 12.63 -24.54 19.56
C VAL A 34 11.89 -25.06 18.32
N ARG A 35 11.26 -26.26 18.36
CA ARG A 35 10.35 -26.70 17.30
C ARG A 35 9.11 -25.81 17.20
N SER A 36 8.57 -25.33 18.32
CA SER A 36 7.42 -24.42 18.37
C SER A 36 7.77 -23.04 17.80
N GLN A 37 8.89 -22.45 18.22
CA GLN A 37 9.30 -21.12 17.79
C GLN A 37 9.68 -21.09 16.30
N LYS A 38 10.44 -22.09 15.82
CA LYS A 38 10.78 -22.22 14.40
C LYS A 38 9.54 -22.46 13.52
N ALA A 39 8.58 -23.25 14.00
CA ALA A 39 7.32 -23.47 13.28
C ALA A 39 6.45 -22.19 13.22
N ILE A 40 6.47 -21.38 14.27
CA ILE A 40 5.79 -20.08 14.30
C ILE A 40 6.47 -19.10 13.33
N GLU A 41 7.79 -19.01 13.34
CA GLU A 41 8.56 -18.18 12.41
C GLU A 41 8.27 -18.52 10.94
N GLU A 42 8.29 -19.81 10.60
CA GLU A 42 7.97 -20.28 9.25
C GLU A 42 6.51 -19.94 8.86
N ARG A 43 5.57 -20.12 9.78
CA ARG A 43 4.16 -19.78 9.54
C ARG A 43 3.96 -18.27 9.36
N LEU A 44 4.64 -17.45 10.15
CA LEU A 44 4.60 -15.99 10.03
C LEU A 44 5.22 -15.52 8.71
N ALA A 45 6.33 -16.13 8.31
CA ALA A 45 7.00 -15.85 7.05
C ALA A 45 6.10 -16.16 5.85
N ARG A 46 5.46 -17.34 5.84
CA ARG A 46 4.47 -17.70 4.82
C ARG A 46 3.26 -16.76 4.79
N LEU A 47 2.78 -16.31 5.95
CA LEU A 47 1.64 -15.39 6.04
C LEU A 47 1.97 -13.98 5.52
N LYS A 48 3.23 -13.55 5.70
CA LYS A 48 3.73 -12.24 5.26
C LYS A 48 4.39 -12.26 3.88
N GLY A 49 4.45 -13.42 3.23
CA GLY A 49 5.13 -13.57 1.93
C GLY A 49 6.65 -13.36 2.01
N MET A 50 7.25 -13.55 3.17
CA MET A 50 8.69 -13.40 3.42
C MET A 50 9.33 -14.78 3.59
N ASP A 51 10.65 -14.89 3.36
CA ASP A 51 11.37 -16.14 3.62
C ASP A 51 11.49 -16.44 5.12
N PRO A 52 11.36 -17.71 5.57
CA PRO A 52 11.52 -18.08 6.99
C PRO A 52 12.85 -17.65 7.61
N LYS A 53 13.90 -17.54 6.78
CA LYS A 53 15.23 -17.07 7.20
C LYS A 53 15.22 -15.61 7.64
N HIS A 54 14.27 -14.79 7.18
CA HIS A 54 14.17 -13.37 7.51
C HIS A 54 14.07 -13.13 9.03
N TYR A 55 13.38 -13.99 9.78
CA TYR A 55 13.26 -13.88 11.24
C TYR A 55 14.48 -14.42 11.99
N SER A 56 15.28 -15.27 11.33
CA SER A 56 16.50 -15.85 11.87
C SER A 56 17.75 -15.03 11.56
N MET A 57 17.66 -13.99 10.72
CA MET A 57 18.79 -13.14 10.39
C MET A 57 19.16 -12.24 11.58
N PRO A 58 20.46 -11.96 11.77
CA PRO A 58 20.88 -11.02 12.81
C PRO A 58 20.25 -9.63 12.58
N PRO A 59 20.03 -8.84 13.64
CA PRO A 59 19.47 -7.50 13.53
C PRO A 59 20.27 -6.66 12.53
N ILE A 60 19.56 -5.84 11.74
CA ILE A 60 20.18 -4.89 10.83
C ILE A 60 21.12 -3.99 11.65
N THR A 61 22.42 -4.14 11.45
CA THR A 61 23.40 -3.24 12.05
C THR A 61 23.39 -1.95 11.25
N VAL A 62 22.60 -0.97 11.69
CA VAL A 62 22.50 0.36 11.06
C VAL A 62 23.83 1.12 11.17
N PHE A 63 24.62 0.83 12.19
CA PHE A 63 25.93 1.44 12.38
C PHE A 63 27.04 0.57 11.79
N GLN A 64 27.63 1.01 10.68
CA GLN A 64 28.90 0.49 10.20
C GLN A 64 29.99 1.53 10.49
N PRO A 65 31.15 1.13 11.07
CA PRO A 65 32.26 2.04 11.25
C PRO A 65 32.68 2.61 9.89
N ILE A 66 32.95 3.92 9.84
CA ILE A 66 33.33 4.63 8.61
C ILE A 66 34.56 3.95 8.01
N ARG A 67 34.35 3.21 6.92
CA ARG A 67 35.44 2.62 6.14
C ARG A 67 35.89 3.66 5.12
N HIS A 68 37.15 4.07 5.19
CA HIS A 68 37.76 4.88 4.14
C HIS A 68 37.96 4.00 2.91
N LYS A 69 37.07 4.13 1.93
CA LYS A 69 37.22 3.47 0.62
C LYS A 69 38.20 4.26 -0.24
N THR A 70 39.06 3.59 -0.99
CA THR A 70 39.86 4.24 -2.04
C THR A 70 38.95 4.70 -3.18
N ASP A 71 39.38 5.65 -4.00
CA ASP A 71 38.54 6.16 -5.10
C ASP A 71 38.16 5.07 -6.12
N THR A 72 39.05 4.11 -6.37
CA THR A 72 38.76 2.93 -7.17
C THR A 72 37.65 2.07 -6.56
N GLN A 73 37.72 1.81 -5.25
CA GLN A 73 36.69 1.05 -4.55
C GLN A 73 35.35 1.78 -4.52
N LYS A 74 35.34 3.11 -4.46
CA LYS A 74 34.10 3.90 -4.58
C LYS A 74 33.49 3.75 -5.97
N ALA A 75 34.32 3.79 -7.02
CA ALA A 75 33.84 3.58 -8.38
C ALA A 75 33.26 2.17 -8.57
N ASP A 76 33.94 1.14 -8.07
CA ASP A 76 33.45 -0.25 -8.12
C ASP A 76 32.14 -0.44 -7.33
N ASP A 77 32.01 0.20 -6.17
CA ASP A 77 30.80 0.19 -5.34
C ASP A 77 29.60 0.84 -6.06
N LEU A 78 29.82 1.98 -6.71
CA LEU A 78 28.81 2.66 -7.54
C LEU A 78 28.40 1.83 -8.75
N LEU A 79 29.37 1.20 -9.43
CA LEU A 79 29.12 0.28 -10.54
C LEU A 79 28.31 -0.94 -10.09
N SER A 80 28.62 -1.48 -8.90
CA SER A 80 27.88 -2.60 -8.31
C SER A 80 26.44 -2.20 -7.98
N GLN A 81 26.24 -1.04 -7.36
CA GLN A 81 24.91 -0.50 -7.06
C GLN A 81 24.07 -0.36 -8.34
N PHE A 82 24.63 0.27 -9.38
CA PHE A 82 23.93 0.43 -10.65
C PHE A 82 23.60 -0.91 -11.33
N ALA A 83 24.53 -1.87 -11.27
CA ALA A 83 24.31 -3.21 -11.81
C ALA A 83 23.23 -3.99 -11.04
N GLU A 84 23.07 -3.75 -9.74
CA GLU A 84 21.98 -4.30 -8.93
C GLU A 84 20.64 -3.63 -9.25
N GLU A 85 20.61 -2.31 -9.42
CA GLU A 85 19.41 -1.58 -9.83
C GLU A 85 18.90 -2.00 -11.20
N LEU A 86 19.80 -2.29 -12.16
CA LEU A 86 19.40 -2.84 -13.46
C LEU A 86 18.77 -4.24 -13.36
N LYS A 87 19.23 -5.08 -12.42
CA LYS A 87 18.61 -6.41 -12.18
C LYS A 87 17.23 -6.28 -11.55
N ILE A 88 17.07 -5.28 -10.68
CA ILE A 88 15.78 -4.91 -10.11
C ILE A 88 14.86 -4.46 -11.26
N ASP A 89 15.28 -3.50 -12.09
CA ASP A 89 14.50 -3.05 -13.25
C ASP A 89 14.14 -4.19 -14.22
N ASP A 90 15.06 -5.11 -14.51
CA ASP A 90 14.79 -6.31 -15.33
C ASP A 90 13.72 -7.22 -14.71
N SER A 91 13.78 -7.43 -13.38
CA SER A 91 12.77 -8.19 -12.64
C SER A 91 11.38 -7.52 -12.63
N TYR A 92 11.31 -6.20 -12.78
CA TYR A 92 10.07 -5.43 -12.92
C TYR A 92 9.64 -5.20 -14.38
N ARG A 93 10.58 -5.29 -15.33
CA ARG A 93 10.35 -5.17 -16.78
C ARG A 93 9.78 -6.45 -17.37
N HIS A 94 10.11 -7.60 -16.78
CA HIS A 94 9.24 -8.75 -16.92
C HIS A 94 7.90 -8.40 -16.28
N PRO A 95 6.77 -8.55 -17.00
CA PRO A 95 5.47 -8.39 -16.39
C PRO A 95 5.50 -9.26 -15.13
N LEU A 96 5.30 -8.63 -13.98
CA LEU A 96 5.01 -9.32 -12.73
C LEU A 96 4.18 -10.56 -13.08
N PRO A 97 4.44 -11.75 -12.48
CA PRO A 97 3.49 -12.84 -12.58
C PRO A 97 2.18 -12.31 -12.01
N ILE A 98 1.33 -11.73 -12.88
CA ILE A 98 -0.10 -11.70 -12.73
C ILE A 98 -0.38 -13.11 -12.28
N ASP A 99 -0.88 -13.26 -11.04
CA ASP A 99 -1.15 -14.52 -10.39
C ASP A 99 -1.44 -15.55 -11.48
N THR A 100 -0.71 -16.67 -11.55
CA THR A 100 -1.02 -17.71 -12.56
C THR A 100 -2.52 -18.08 -12.53
N ARG A 101 -3.18 -17.80 -11.39
CA ARG A 101 -4.63 -17.73 -11.17
C ARG A 101 -5.37 -16.62 -11.92
N ARG A 102 -4.92 -15.37 -11.93
CA ARG A 102 -5.47 -14.24 -12.70
C ARG A 102 -5.25 -14.39 -14.20
N LEU A 103 -4.08 -14.83 -14.68
CA LEU A 103 -3.88 -15.16 -16.11
C LEU A 103 -4.84 -16.28 -16.56
N SER A 104 -5.03 -17.29 -15.70
CA SER A 104 -6.05 -18.32 -15.93
C SER A 104 -7.48 -17.78 -15.89
N THR A 105 -7.75 -16.74 -15.10
CA THR A 105 -9.08 -16.13 -14.98
C THR A 105 -9.36 -15.24 -16.20
N ASP A 106 -8.39 -14.45 -16.63
CA ASP A 106 -8.48 -13.58 -17.79
C ASP A 106 -8.64 -14.41 -19.07
N GLN A 107 -7.90 -15.51 -19.21
CA GLN A 107 -8.10 -16.47 -20.31
C GLN A 107 -9.48 -17.14 -20.28
N ASP A 108 -10.06 -17.38 -19.11
CA ASP A 108 -11.40 -17.97 -18.99
C ASP A 108 -12.50 -16.95 -19.29
N ILE A 109 -12.26 -15.67 -18.94
CA ILE A 109 -13.12 -14.54 -19.31
C ILE A 109 -13.06 -14.32 -20.82
N GLU A 110 -11.88 -14.30 -21.43
CA GLU A 110 -11.72 -14.19 -22.89
C GLU A 110 -12.46 -15.30 -23.64
N ARG A 111 -12.35 -16.55 -23.15
CA ARG A 111 -13.06 -17.70 -23.73
C ARG A 111 -14.58 -17.57 -23.60
N ARG A 112 -15.06 -17.02 -22.48
CA ARG A 112 -16.49 -16.73 -22.28
C ARG A 112 -16.97 -15.59 -23.16
N LEU A 113 -16.17 -14.54 -23.33
CA LEU A 113 -16.47 -13.39 -24.19
C LEU A 113 -16.51 -13.81 -25.67
N ALA A 114 -15.63 -14.70 -26.12
CA ALA A 114 -15.65 -15.23 -27.49
C ALA A 114 -16.95 -15.99 -27.80
N ARG A 115 -17.38 -16.86 -26.87
CA ARG A 115 -18.67 -17.58 -26.97
C ARG A 115 -19.88 -16.64 -26.99
N LEU A 116 -19.84 -15.57 -26.18
CA LEU A 116 -20.88 -14.54 -26.14
C LEU A 116 -20.88 -13.66 -27.40
N LYS A 117 -19.71 -13.45 -28.02
CA LYS A 117 -19.54 -12.66 -29.24
C LYS A 117 -19.86 -13.46 -30.52
N GLY A 118 -20.03 -14.78 -30.42
CA GLY A 118 -20.43 -15.65 -31.54
C GLY A 118 -19.34 -15.90 -32.58
N ASP A 119 -18.08 -15.64 -32.23
CA ASP A 119 -16.94 -15.82 -33.12
C ASP A 119 -16.26 -17.15 -32.81
N GLU A 120 -16.89 -18.23 -33.26
CA GLU A 120 -16.28 -19.56 -33.33
C GLU A 120 -15.82 -19.77 -34.78
N GLY A 121 -14.76 -19.08 -35.22
CA GLY A 121 -14.28 -19.29 -36.59
C GLY A 121 -13.26 -18.34 -37.22
N SER A 122 -12.60 -17.43 -36.50
CA SER A 122 -11.51 -16.65 -37.13
C SER A 122 -10.28 -16.50 -36.23
N ASP A 123 -9.14 -16.95 -36.76
CA ASP A 123 -7.81 -16.90 -36.17
C ASP A 123 -7.20 -15.49 -36.34
N GLU A 124 -7.92 -14.47 -35.88
CA GLU A 124 -7.48 -13.08 -35.90
C GLU A 124 -7.45 -12.58 -34.46
N ARG A 125 -6.28 -12.74 -33.84
CA ARG A 125 -5.93 -12.19 -32.54
C ARG A 125 -6.28 -10.69 -32.51
N PRO A 126 -7.17 -10.20 -31.62
CA PRO A 126 -7.35 -8.77 -31.46
C PRO A 126 -6.09 -8.26 -30.79
N LYS A 127 -5.25 -7.56 -31.56
CA LYS A 127 -4.16 -6.76 -31.03
C LYS A 127 -4.78 -5.82 -30.00
N GLY A 128 -4.45 -6.04 -28.72
CA GLY A 128 -4.78 -5.09 -27.68
C GLY A 128 -4.38 -3.71 -28.17
N THR A 129 -5.30 -2.75 -28.07
CA THR A 129 -5.06 -1.34 -28.38
C THR A 129 -3.82 -0.91 -27.61
N SER A 130 -2.69 -0.91 -28.33
CA SER A 130 -1.45 -0.30 -27.93
C SER A 130 -1.76 1.18 -27.78
N VAL A 131 -1.73 1.65 -26.54
CA VAL A 131 -1.71 3.07 -26.28
C VAL A 131 -0.32 3.52 -26.74
N MET A 132 -0.28 4.20 -27.89
CA MET A 132 0.88 4.66 -28.68
C MET A 132 1.24 3.79 -29.91
N ASP A 133 0.34 3.77 -30.90
CA ASP A 133 0.76 3.70 -32.31
C ASP A 133 1.15 5.12 -32.75
N ILE A 134 2.39 5.53 -32.46
CA ILE A 134 3.03 6.63 -33.19
C ILE A 134 3.59 5.97 -34.45
N ASP A 135 2.89 6.14 -35.57
CA ASP A 135 3.38 5.73 -36.89
C ASP A 135 4.63 6.57 -37.21
N THR A 136 5.82 6.07 -36.86
CA THR A 136 7.12 6.72 -37.14
C THR A 136 7.47 6.80 -38.63
N ASP A 137 6.64 6.24 -39.49
CA ASP A 137 6.82 6.21 -40.95
C ASP A 137 6.05 7.32 -41.68
N LEU A 138 5.28 8.17 -40.97
CA LEU A 138 4.55 9.30 -41.54
C LEU A 138 5.39 10.57 -41.47
N ASP A 139 5.25 11.43 -42.49
CA ASP A 139 5.86 12.76 -42.46
C ASP A 139 5.21 13.66 -41.40
N ASP A 140 5.96 14.67 -40.94
CA ASP A 140 5.51 15.58 -39.87
C ASP A 140 4.18 16.26 -40.23
N GLU A 141 3.95 16.55 -41.51
CA GLU A 141 2.75 17.21 -42.04
C GLU A 141 1.49 16.31 -41.94
N GLU A 142 1.63 15.01 -42.18
CA GLU A 142 0.54 14.04 -42.04
C GLU A 142 0.22 13.73 -40.57
N ILE A 143 1.24 13.76 -39.69
CA ILE A 143 1.06 13.66 -38.24
C ILE A 143 0.25 14.86 -37.70
N GLU A 144 0.61 16.08 -38.10
CA GLU A 144 -0.10 17.31 -37.71
C GLU A 144 -1.57 17.28 -38.14
N LYS A 145 -1.83 16.83 -39.37
CA LYS A 145 -3.19 16.73 -39.90
C LYS A 145 -4.04 15.72 -39.13
N ARG A 146 -3.47 14.55 -38.80
CA ARG A 146 -4.14 13.52 -38.00
C ARG A 146 -4.45 14.00 -36.58
N LEU A 147 -3.53 14.75 -35.97
CA LEU A 147 -3.73 15.34 -34.65
C LEU A 147 -4.86 16.38 -34.67
N PHE A 148 -4.87 17.27 -35.67
CA PHE A 148 -5.89 18.29 -35.81
C PHE A 148 -7.30 17.68 -36.03
N GLU A 149 -7.39 16.65 -36.85
CA GLU A 149 -8.65 15.94 -37.12
C GLU A 149 -9.19 15.26 -35.85
N ARG A 150 -8.32 14.64 -35.05
CA ARG A 150 -8.68 14.04 -33.76
C ARG A 150 -9.20 15.09 -32.77
N LEU A 151 -8.53 16.23 -32.66
CA LEU A 151 -8.95 17.32 -31.77
C LEU A 151 -10.32 17.89 -32.18
N LEU A 152 -10.54 18.06 -33.48
CA LEU A 152 -11.83 18.52 -34.01
C LEU A 152 -12.95 17.50 -33.74
N ALA A 153 -12.66 16.20 -33.86
CA ALA A 153 -13.60 15.13 -33.53
C ALA A 153 -13.94 15.11 -32.02
N GLU A 154 -12.94 15.28 -31.15
CA GLU A 154 -13.13 15.33 -29.69
C GLU A 154 -14.00 16.54 -29.29
N SER A 155 -13.81 17.70 -29.93
CA SER A 155 -14.65 18.88 -29.68
C SER A 155 -16.12 18.72 -30.11
N LYS A 156 -16.42 17.74 -30.98
CA LYS A 156 -17.77 17.47 -31.51
C LYS A 156 -18.48 16.32 -30.80
N LEU A 157 -17.89 15.74 -29.76
CA LEU A 157 -18.58 14.74 -28.96
C LEU A 157 -19.76 15.38 -28.22
N PRO A 158 -20.92 14.72 -28.18
CA PRO A 158 -22.06 15.23 -27.44
C PRO A 158 -21.68 15.37 -25.97
N ALA A 159 -22.06 16.49 -25.35
CA ALA A 159 -21.96 16.63 -23.92
C ALA A 159 -22.68 15.45 -23.26
N ILE A 160 -21.98 14.73 -22.36
CA ILE A 160 -22.56 13.66 -21.57
C ILE A 160 -23.82 14.25 -20.90
N PRO A 161 -24.99 13.61 -21.01
CA PRO A 161 -26.19 14.07 -20.32
C PRO A 161 -25.89 14.09 -18.82
N THR A 162 -25.74 15.28 -18.25
CA THR A 162 -25.76 15.45 -16.81
C THR A 162 -27.14 14.98 -16.36
N LEU A 163 -27.15 13.93 -15.53
CA LEU A 163 -28.36 13.50 -14.84
C LEU A 163 -28.95 14.73 -14.11
N PRO A 164 -30.28 14.86 -14.00
CA PRO A 164 -30.89 16.01 -13.33
C PRO A 164 -30.49 15.95 -11.86
N LEU A 165 -29.48 16.74 -11.47
CA LEU A 165 -29.26 17.06 -10.07
C LEU A 165 -30.27 18.15 -9.68
N ASP A 166 -30.84 17.94 -8.50
CA ASP A 166 -31.83 18.74 -7.79
C ASP A 166 -31.60 20.27 -7.99
N PRO A 167 -32.64 21.10 -8.23
CA PRO A 167 -32.52 22.55 -8.47
C PRO A 167 -31.88 23.40 -7.36
N GLN A 168 -31.31 22.82 -6.30
CA GLN A 168 -30.64 23.56 -5.23
C GLN A 168 -29.13 23.78 -5.46
N VAL A 169 -28.55 23.29 -6.56
CA VAL A 169 -27.07 23.30 -6.74
C VAL A 169 -26.56 24.23 -7.85
N LEU A 170 -27.40 24.98 -8.56
CA LEU A 170 -26.93 25.84 -9.65
C LEU A 170 -27.64 27.20 -9.69
N GLU A 171 -27.17 28.13 -8.86
CA GLU A 171 -27.30 29.57 -9.08
C GLU A 171 -25.89 30.20 -9.10
N VAL A 172 -25.38 30.32 -10.32
CA VAL A 172 -24.41 31.29 -10.87
C VAL A 172 -23.28 31.83 -9.98
N CYS A 173 -22.05 31.52 -10.41
CA CYS A 173 -20.85 32.30 -10.13
C CYS A 173 -20.96 33.70 -10.77
N GLU A 174 -21.20 34.75 -9.99
CA GLU A 174 -20.85 36.13 -10.36
C GLU A 174 -20.70 37.00 -9.10
N GLU A 175 -19.52 37.64 -9.00
CA GLU A 175 -19.09 38.63 -8.00
C GLU A 175 -18.94 38.19 -6.53
N SER A 176 -17.75 37.62 -6.26
CA SER A 176 -17.04 37.57 -4.97
C SER A 176 -17.64 36.68 -3.86
N VAL A 177 -16.72 36.07 -3.10
CA VAL A 177 -16.91 35.24 -1.89
C VAL A 177 -16.84 33.73 -2.12
N GLY A 178 -15.66 33.19 -1.83
CA GLY A 178 -15.47 31.86 -1.27
C GLY A 178 -15.46 30.71 -2.28
N MET A 179 -14.27 30.21 -2.61
CA MET A 179 -14.11 28.78 -2.84
C MET A 179 -14.66 28.07 -1.60
N GLY A 180 -15.92 27.66 -1.65
CA GLY A 180 -16.44 26.60 -0.80
C GLY A 180 -15.82 25.31 -1.28
N SER A 181 -14.50 25.17 -1.14
CA SER A 181 -13.93 23.85 -0.92
C SER A 181 -14.71 23.30 0.26
N ASP A 182 -15.36 22.16 0.07
CA ASP A 182 -16.07 21.47 1.15
C ASP A 182 -15.04 21.11 2.23
N CYS A 183 -14.68 22.07 3.09
CA CYS A 183 -13.62 21.93 4.08
C CYS A 183 -14.10 20.86 5.06
N LEU A 184 -13.67 19.62 4.82
CA LEU A 184 -13.99 18.52 5.71
C LEU A 184 -13.40 18.84 7.09
N PRO A 185 -14.02 18.41 8.20
CA PRO A 185 -13.69 18.87 9.55
C PRO A 185 -12.32 18.38 10.08
N TRP A 186 -11.45 17.87 9.21
CA TRP A 186 -10.14 17.31 9.53
C TRP A 186 -9.00 18.14 8.93
N CYS A 187 -7.82 17.97 9.51
CA CYS A 187 -6.59 18.62 9.11
C CYS A 187 -6.11 18.07 7.76
N GLN A 188 -5.83 18.95 6.81
CA GLN A 188 -5.40 18.59 5.45
C GLN A 188 -4.06 17.83 5.38
N ILE A 189 -3.28 17.83 6.47
CA ILE A 189 -1.95 17.20 6.52
C ILE A 189 -2.00 15.83 7.18
N CYS A 190 -2.64 15.71 8.34
CA CYS A 190 -2.62 14.48 9.15
C CYS A 190 -3.99 13.79 9.30
N ASN A 191 -5.08 14.35 8.76
CA ASN A 191 -6.46 13.87 8.88
C ASN A 191 -7.01 13.81 10.33
N GLU A 192 -6.32 14.41 11.30
CA GLU A 192 -6.85 14.59 12.66
C GLU A 192 -7.82 15.76 12.74
N ASP A 193 -8.51 15.94 13.87
CA ASP A 193 -9.47 17.03 14.05
C ASP A 193 -8.83 18.40 13.82
N ALA A 194 -9.38 19.15 12.86
CA ALA A 194 -8.94 20.51 12.63
C ALA A 194 -9.46 21.44 13.73
N VAL A 195 -8.60 22.39 14.12
CA VAL A 195 -8.95 23.42 15.11
C VAL A 195 -8.61 24.83 14.64
N ILE A 196 -7.87 24.95 13.53
CA ILE A 196 -7.40 26.21 12.97
C ILE A 196 -7.81 26.27 11.49
N LYS A 197 -8.44 27.36 11.09
CA LYS A 197 -8.71 27.71 9.70
C LYS A 197 -7.73 28.80 9.25
N CYS A 198 -7.00 28.56 8.17
CA CYS A 198 -6.02 29.51 7.65
C CYS A 198 -6.65 30.37 6.53
N ILE A 199 -6.81 31.68 6.75
CA ILE A 199 -7.43 32.58 5.77
C ILE A 199 -6.50 32.79 4.57
N ASP A 200 -5.19 32.86 4.82
CA ASP A 200 -4.20 33.14 3.79
C ASP A 200 -3.89 31.89 2.92
N CYS A 201 -4.20 30.68 3.41
CA CYS A 201 -4.23 29.42 2.63
C CYS A 201 -5.66 29.09 2.17
N CYS A 202 -6.38 30.06 1.60
CA CYS A 202 -7.71 29.83 1.01
C CYS A 202 -8.78 29.20 1.93
N GLY A 203 -8.62 29.27 3.25
CA GLY A 203 -9.55 28.69 4.21
C GLY A 203 -9.26 27.25 4.61
N ASP A 204 -8.06 26.72 4.32
CA ASP A 204 -7.65 25.37 4.67
C ASP A 204 -7.64 25.11 6.19
N LEU A 205 -7.91 23.86 6.57
CA LEU A 205 -8.09 23.42 7.95
C LEU A 205 -6.89 22.62 8.46
N TYR A 206 -6.45 22.93 9.68
CA TYR A 206 -5.26 22.35 10.30
C TYR A 206 -5.45 22.02 11.79
N CYS A 207 -4.74 21.00 12.27
CA CYS A 207 -4.50 20.80 13.70
C CYS A 207 -3.42 21.79 14.20
N LYS A 208 -3.24 21.90 15.51
CA LYS A 208 -2.27 22.86 16.09
C LYS A 208 -0.84 22.58 15.68
N GLU A 209 -0.47 21.29 15.63
CA GLU A 209 0.89 20.85 15.34
C GLU A 209 1.24 21.13 13.88
N CYS A 210 0.42 20.64 12.94
CA CYS A 210 0.61 20.89 11.53
C CYS A 210 0.50 22.38 11.15
N PHE A 211 -0.28 23.18 11.87
CA PHE A 211 -0.27 24.62 11.66
C PHE A 211 1.07 25.22 12.08
N LEU A 212 1.61 24.88 13.25
CA LEU A 212 2.86 25.46 13.74
C LEU A 212 4.07 25.03 12.89
N ASP A 213 4.11 23.76 12.51
CA ASP A 213 5.24 23.19 11.75
C ASP A 213 5.37 23.77 10.33
N PHE A 214 4.23 24.12 9.71
CA PHE A 214 4.18 24.55 8.31
C PHE A 214 3.75 26.02 8.12
N HIS A 215 3.30 26.71 9.17
CA HIS A 215 2.80 28.10 9.11
C HIS A 215 3.41 29.03 10.17
N ASP A 216 4.39 28.58 10.96
CA ASP A 216 5.24 29.43 11.81
C ASP A 216 6.68 29.45 11.24
N ASP A 217 6.80 29.76 9.95
CA ASP A 217 8.11 29.89 9.32
C ASP A 217 8.78 31.19 9.79
N SER A 218 9.92 31.06 10.42
CA SER A 218 10.61 32.11 11.20
C SER A 218 11.04 33.36 10.41
N ASP A 219 10.82 33.41 9.09
CA ASP A 219 11.27 34.50 8.23
C ASP A 219 10.19 35.31 7.49
N LEU A 220 8.94 34.84 7.30
CA LEU A 220 7.95 35.63 6.55
C LEU A 220 6.49 35.35 6.94
N LYS A 221 5.83 36.42 7.40
CA LYS A 221 4.38 36.65 7.48
C LYS A 221 3.54 35.48 8.02
N LYS A 222 3.33 35.49 9.35
CA LYS A 222 2.32 34.63 10.00
C LYS A 222 0.98 34.71 9.29
N HIS A 223 0.50 33.57 8.83
CA HIS A 223 -0.81 33.50 8.21
C HIS A 223 -1.89 33.83 9.24
N ARG A 224 -2.89 34.61 8.82
CA ARG A 224 -4.06 34.94 9.63
C ARG A 224 -4.95 33.72 9.75
N THR A 225 -5.39 33.46 10.97
CA THR A 225 -6.17 32.27 11.30
C THR A 225 -7.44 32.60 12.07
N GLU A 226 -8.43 31.73 11.91
CA GLU A 226 -9.66 31.70 12.69
C GLU A 226 -9.78 30.36 13.43
N PRO A 227 -10.33 30.34 14.65
CA PRO A 227 -10.61 29.09 15.34
C PRO A 227 -11.72 28.32 14.61
N PHE A 228 -11.45 27.07 14.25
CA PHE A 228 -12.43 26.17 13.67
C PHE A 228 -12.99 25.24 14.75
N ARG A 229 -14.31 25.03 14.72
CA ARG A 229 -14.98 24.01 15.52
C ARG A 229 -15.82 23.17 14.58
N ALA A 230 -15.49 21.89 14.50
CA ALA A 230 -16.31 20.94 13.76
C ALA A 230 -17.74 20.96 14.31
N PRO A 231 -18.77 20.95 13.43
CA PRO A 231 -20.14 20.76 13.87
C PRO A 231 -20.23 19.40 14.57
N VAL A 232 -20.72 19.40 15.81
CA VAL A 232 -20.90 18.17 16.58
C VAL A 232 -21.88 17.30 15.81
N SER A 233 -21.42 16.20 15.23
CA SER A 233 -22.30 15.22 14.60
C SER A 233 -23.18 14.63 15.70
N GLN A 234 -24.44 15.07 15.75
CA GLN A 234 -25.46 14.44 16.59
C GLN A 234 -25.83 13.07 16.01
N HIS A 235 -24.90 12.12 16.06
CA HIS A 235 -25.21 10.71 15.99
C HIS A 235 -25.36 10.21 17.42
N SER A 236 -26.53 10.48 18.00
CA SER A 236 -27.04 9.74 19.14
C SER A 236 -27.22 8.28 18.72
N PHE A 237 -26.58 7.37 19.45
CA PHE A 237 -26.75 5.92 19.34
C PHE A 237 -28.19 5.49 19.57
#